data_AF-A0A0G9L956-F1
#
_entry.id   AF-A0A0G9L956-F1
#
_cell.length_a   1.000
_cell.length_b   1.000
_cell.length_c   1.000
_cell.angle_alpha   90.00
_cell.angle_beta   90.00
_cell.angle_gamma   90.00
#
_symmetry.space_group_name_H-M   'P 1'
#
loop_
_entity.id
_entity.type
_entity.pdbx_description
1 polymer ?
#
loop_
_entity_poly.entity_id
_entity_poly.type
_entity_poly.pdbx_seq_one_letter_code
_entity_poly.pdbx_strand_id
1 'polypeptide(L)'
;MYTENLLQLDCGYIGNYITKFDEDKISSSFYLKESNENLNYILDKGILEMKATTITVGGQPVIILLFKFAGNDKFIYGRIYNKSIDSDKEHLQMLMFQSNLPICFMNSENKVTTTILVENDFKNPIKEYILRKRIKYSPSYDFEMNKYKLKDLWMEA
;
A
#
# COMPACT_ATOMS: atom_id res chain seq x y z
N MET A 1 13.08 8.42 -15.71
CA MET A 1 12.45 7.32 -14.93
C MET A 1 13.58 6.49 -14.33
N TYR A 2 13.93 6.73 -13.07
CA TYR A 2 14.98 5.97 -12.37
C TYR A 2 14.30 4.90 -11.52
N THR A 3 14.39 3.64 -11.94
CA THR A 3 14.04 2.48 -11.12
C THR A 3 15.29 1.62 -10.98
N GLU A 4 16.29 2.13 -10.25
CA GLU A 4 17.42 1.29 -9.83
C GLU A 4 16.92 0.38 -8.69
N ASN A 5 17.10 -0.94 -8.88
CA ASN A 5 16.80 -2.01 -7.92
C ASN A 5 15.32 -2.40 -7.71
N LEU A 6 14.52 -2.52 -8.77
CA LEU A 6 13.39 -3.46 -8.69
C LEU A 6 13.97 -4.88 -8.70
N LEU A 7 14.01 -5.52 -7.52
CA LEU A 7 14.21 -6.96 -7.38
C LEU A 7 13.35 -7.66 -8.44
N GLN A 8 13.93 -8.65 -9.14
CA GLN A 8 13.23 -9.40 -10.20
C GLN A 8 11.85 -9.85 -9.69
N LEU A 9 10.81 -9.16 -10.13
CA LEU A 9 9.44 -9.59 -9.90
C LEU A 9 9.17 -10.73 -10.88
N ASP A 10 8.53 -11.79 -10.43
CA ASP A 10 8.12 -12.87 -11.32
C ASP A 10 6.89 -12.45 -12.13
N CYS A 11 6.73 -13.03 -13.32
CA CYS A 11 5.53 -12.83 -14.12
C CYS A 11 4.31 -13.41 -13.39
N GLY A 12 3.19 -12.70 -13.36
CA GLY A 12 2.00 -13.09 -12.62
C GLY A 12 1.94 -12.54 -11.19
N TYR A 13 2.87 -11.65 -10.81
CA TYR A 13 2.92 -11.08 -9.47
C TYR A 13 2.79 -9.56 -9.49
N ILE A 14 2.27 -9.03 -8.38
CA ILE A 14 2.30 -7.61 -8.08
C ILE A 14 3.25 -7.35 -6.90
N GLY A 15 4.22 -6.47 -7.09
CA GLY A 15 5.14 -6.01 -6.06
C GLY A 15 4.71 -4.65 -5.51
N ASN A 16 5.25 -4.27 -4.36
CA ASN A 16 5.09 -2.93 -3.81
C ASN A 16 6.46 -2.38 -3.40
N TYR A 17 6.79 -1.19 -3.88
CA TYR A 17 8.10 -0.56 -3.74
C TYR A 17 7.92 0.92 -3.42
N ILE A 18 8.80 1.47 -2.59
CA ILE A 18 8.88 2.90 -2.34
C ILE A 18 9.76 3.49 -3.43
N THR A 19 9.16 4.27 -4.34
CA THR A 19 9.84 4.78 -5.52
C THR A 19 9.63 6.28 -5.66
N LYS A 20 10.57 6.94 -6.33
CA LYS A 20 10.47 8.37 -6.66
C LYS A 20 9.79 8.53 -8.02
N PHE A 21 8.74 9.34 -8.06
CA PHE A 21 8.14 9.83 -9.30
C PHE A 21 8.58 11.27 -9.57
N ASP A 22 8.24 11.81 -10.74
CA ASP A 22 8.64 13.14 -11.19
C ASP A 22 8.46 14.20 -10.07
N GLU A 23 9.42 15.12 -9.97
CA GLU A 23 9.56 16.10 -8.88
C GLU A 23 10.01 15.53 -7.52
N ASP A 24 10.78 14.44 -7.52
CA ASP A 24 11.36 13.82 -6.30
C ASP A 24 10.30 13.31 -5.28
N LYS A 25 9.05 13.20 -5.71
CA LYS A 25 7.96 12.78 -4.83
C LYS A 25 8.05 11.28 -4.57
N ILE A 26 8.38 10.93 -3.33
CA ILE A 26 8.46 9.55 -2.85
C ILE A 26 7.03 9.00 -2.67
N SER A 27 6.75 7.86 -3.29
CA SER A 27 5.45 7.18 -3.26
C SER A 27 5.61 5.68 -3.08
N SER A 28 4.79 5.07 -2.21
CA SER A 28 4.58 3.63 -2.21
C SER A 28 3.74 3.26 -3.43
N SER A 29 4.31 2.39 -4.27
CA SER A 29 3.84 2.15 -5.64
C SER A 29 3.77 0.67 -5.94
N PHE A 30 2.78 0.27 -6.70
CA PHE A 30 2.57 -1.12 -7.07
C PHE A 30 3.12 -1.39 -8.46
N TYR A 31 3.77 -2.53 -8.63
CA TYR A 31 4.33 -2.95 -9.91
C TYR A 31 3.69 -4.28 -10.29
N LEU A 32 2.82 -4.28 -11.30
CA LEU A 32 2.22 -5.49 -11.82
C LEU A 32 3.07 -6.00 -12.98
N LYS A 33 3.64 -7.21 -12.85
CA LYS A 33 4.40 -7.82 -13.92
C LYS A 33 3.64 -8.94 -14.62
N GLU A 34 3.50 -8.80 -15.92
CA GLU A 34 2.75 -9.75 -16.76
C GLU A 34 3.33 -9.87 -18.17
N SER A 35 2.83 -10.84 -18.94
CA SER A 35 3.12 -10.94 -20.37
C SER A 35 2.56 -9.73 -21.13
N ASN A 36 3.18 -9.36 -22.26
CA ASN A 36 2.68 -8.25 -23.08
C ASN A 36 1.22 -8.46 -23.53
N GLU A 37 0.83 -9.70 -23.82
CA GLU A 37 -0.55 -10.04 -24.18
C GLU A 37 -1.52 -9.76 -23.03
N ASN A 38 -1.20 -10.22 -21.81
CA ASN A 38 -2.03 -9.99 -20.63
C ASN A 38 -2.09 -8.50 -20.27
N LEU A 39 -0.97 -7.78 -20.36
CA LEU A 39 -0.92 -6.34 -20.11
C LEU A 39 -1.79 -5.55 -21.09
N ASN A 40 -1.67 -5.85 -22.39
CA ASN A 40 -2.49 -5.22 -23.42
C ASN A 40 -3.98 -5.47 -23.15
N TYR A 41 -4.36 -6.70 -22.79
CA TYR A 41 -5.73 -7.03 -22.43
C TYR A 41 -6.22 -6.25 -21.19
N ILE A 42 -5.43 -6.21 -20.12
CA ILE A 42 -5.77 -5.48 -18.89
C ILE A 42 -5.99 -3.99 -19.18
N LEU A 43 -5.08 -3.38 -19.93
CA LEU A 43 -5.12 -1.96 -20.27
C LEU A 43 -6.29 -1.64 -21.22
N ASP A 44 -6.58 -2.51 -22.19
CA ASP A 44 -7.75 -2.37 -23.07
C ASP A 44 -9.08 -2.44 -22.29
N LYS A 45 -9.19 -3.35 -21.31
CA LYS A 45 -10.40 -3.45 -20.49
C LYS A 45 -10.60 -2.26 -19.55
N GLY A 46 -9.51 -1.69 -19.03
CA GLY A 46 -9.58 -0.46 -18.21
C GLY A 46 -10.40 -0.60 -16.92
N ILE A 47 -10.59 -1.83 -16.41
CA ILE A 47 -11.32 -2.10 -15.16
C ILE A 47 -10.31 -2.37 -14.06
N LEU A 48 -10.47 -1.69 -12.93
CA LEU A 48 -9.75 -1.94 -11.69
C LEU A 48 -10.73 -1.93 -10.52
N GLU A 49 -10.75 -3.01 -9.75
CA GLU A 49 -11.41 -3.08 -8.45
C GLU A 49 -10.36 -3.29 -7.36
N MET A 50 -10.48 -2.56 -6.25
CA MET A 50 -9.56 -2.63 -5.13
C MET A 50 -10.30 -3.03 -3.85
N LYS A 51 -9.73 -3.96 -3.09
CA LYS A 51 -10.29 -4.40 -1.81
C LYS A 51 -9.20 -4.68 -0.79
N ALA A 52 -9.39 -4.23 0.44
CA ALA A 52 -8.54 -4.62 1.57
C ALA A 52 -9.32 -5.53 2.52
N THR A 53 -8.65 -6.54 3.06
CA THR A 53 -9.22 -7.41 4.11
C THR A 53 -8.16 -7.76 5.14
N THR A 54 -8.57 -7.98 6.38
CA THR A 54 -7.67 -8.46 7.44
C THR A 54 -7.97 -9.93 7.71
N ILE A 55 -6.94 -10.76 7.71
CA ILE A 55 -7.02 -12.17 8.12
C ILE A 55 -6.04 -12.44 9.25
N THR A 56 -6.18 -13.59 9.90
CA THR A 56 -5.24 -14.05 10.93
C THR A 56 -4.42 -15.21 10.39
N VAL A 57 -3.10 -15.07 10.36
CA VAL A 57 -2.16 -16.11 9.94
C VAL A 57 -1.26 -16.44 11.12
N GLY A 58 -1.29 -17.69 11.59
CA GLY A 58 -0.50 -18.11 12.76
C GLY A 58 -0.78 -17.28 14.03
N GLY A 59 -2.02 -16.83 14.22
CA GLY A 59 -2.41 -15.95 15.35
C GLY A 59 -2.04 -14.48 15.18
N GLN A 60 -1.31 -14.11 14.12
CA GLN A 60 -0.95 -12.72 13.83
C GLN A 60 -1.90 -12.12 12.79
N PRO A 61 -2.48 -10.94 13.04
CA PRO A 61 -3.32 -10.27 12.06
C PRO A 61 -2.47 -9.70 10.92
N VAL A 62 -2.80 -10.03 9.69
CA VAL A 62 -2.20 -9.46 8.46
C VAL A 62 -3.28 -8.79 7.62
N ILE A 63 -2.91 -7.72 6.92
CA ILE A 63 -3.80 -7.07 5.94
C ILE A 63 -3.41 -7.52 4.53
N ILE A 64 -4.41 -7.88 3.73
CA ILE A 64 -4.27 -8.22 2.33
C ILE A 64 -4.86 -7.07 1.52
N LEU A 65 -4.07 -6.51 0.61
CA LEU A 65 -4.53 -5.56 -0.40
C LEU A 65 -4.70 -6.33 -1.71
N LEU A 66 -5.91 -6.34 -2.25
CA LEU A 66 -6.29 -7.07 -3.46
C LEU A 66 -6.61 -6.08 -4.57
N PHE A 67 -6.18 -6.44 -5.78
CA PHE A 67 -6.43 -5.75 -7.02
C PHE A 67 -7.03 -6.74 -8.00
N LYS A 68 -8.21 -6.45 -8.54
CA LYS A 68 -8.79 -7.19 -9.66
C LYS A 68 -8.76 -6.29 -10.88
N PHE A 69 -7.95 -6.69 -11.86
CA PHE A 69 -7.89 -6.03 -13.15
C PHE A 69 -8.76 -6.78 -14.15
N ALA A 70 -9.44 -6.08 -15.05
CA ALA A 70 -10.39 -6.70 -15.99
C ALA A 70 -11.53 -7.49 -15.30
N GLY A 71 -12.65 -7.68 -15.99
CA GLY A 71 -13.87 -8.23 -15.37
C GLY A 71 -13.80 -9.71 -14.94
N ASN A 72 -12.77 -10.47 -15.36
CA ASN A 72 -12.64 -11.90 -15.04
C ASN A 72 -11.74 -12.13 -13.81
N ASP A 73 -11.84 -13.30 -13.18
CA ASP A 73 -11.08 -13.62 -11.95
C ASP A 73 -9.62 -14.05 -12.24
N LYS A 74 -9.20 -14.03 -13.50
CA LYS A 74 -7.83 -14.41 -13.90
C LYS A 74 -6.79 -13.41 -13.39
N PHE A 75 -7.13 -12.13 -13.34
CA PHE A 75 -6.19 -11.04 -13.07
C PHE A 75 -6.44 -10.44 -11.68
N ILE A 76 -6.56 -11.32 -10.69
CA ILE A 76 -6.62 -10.96 -9.29
C ILE A 76 -5.21 -11.10 -8.71
N TYR A 77 -4.68 -10.01 -8.19
CA TYR A 77 -3.38 -9.94 -7.55
C TYR A 77 -3.53 -9.41 -6.14
N GLY A 78 -2.58 -9.74 -5.28
CA GLY A 78 -2.60 -9.23 -3.92
C GLY A 78 -1.24 -9.16 -3.27
N ARG A 79 -1.14 -8.28 -2.27
CA ARG A 79 0.00 -8.18 -1.37
C ARG A 79 -0.47 -8.32 0.07
N ILE A 80 0.24 -9.15 0.82
CA ILE A 80 0.02 -9.37 2.24
C ILE A 80 1.03 -8.51 2.99
N TYR A 81 0.55 -7.81 4.01
CA TYR A 81 1.38 -7.00 4.89
C TYR A 81 1.17 -7.42 6.33
N ASN A 82 2.28 -7.55 7.05
CA ASN A 82 2.30 -7.80 8.47
C ASN A 82 2.90 -6.59 9.19
N LYS A 83 2.10 -5.87 10.00
CA LYS A 83 2.57 -4.68 10.73
C LYS A 83 3.69 -4.93 11.75
N SER A 84 3.98 -6.19 12.06
CA SER A 84 5.12 -6.59 12.89
C SER A 84 6.43 -6.67 12.11
N ILE A 85 6.39 -6.59 10.78
CA ILE A 85 7.56 -6.51 9.89
C ILE A 85 7.80 -5.03 9.55
N ASP A 86 9.02 -4.53 9.79
CA ASP A 86 9.32 -3.11 9.66
C ASP A 86 9.17 -2.57 8.23
N SER A 87 9.58 -3.34 7.22
CA SER A 87 9.40 -2.94 5.81
C SER A 87 7.92 -2.83 5.45
N ASP A 88 7.10 -3.82 5.84
CA ASP A 88 5.66 -3.80 5.58
C ASP A 88 4.99 -2.62 6.28
N LYS A 89 5.43 -2.32 7.51
CA LYS A 89 4.94 -1.18 8.28
C LYS A 89 5.25 0.15 7.58
N GLU A 90 6.45 0.32 7.03
CA GLU A 90 6.82 1.51 6.27
C GLU A 90 5.93 1.69 5.03
N HIS A 91 5.74 0.61 4.25
CA HIS A 91 4.84 0.62 3.10
C HIS A 91 3.40 0.98 3.49
N LEU A 92 2.86 0.37 4.55
CA LEU A 92 1.51 0.66 5.03
C LEU A 92 1.36 2.10 5.52
N GLN A 93 2.36 2.65 6.20
CA GLN A 93 2.35 4.04 6.65
C GLN A 93 2.31 5.00 5.45
N MET A 94 3.16 4.78 4.44
CA MET A 94 3.15 5.60 3.23
C MET A 94 1.82 5.52 2.49
N LEU A 95 1.31 4.30 2.28
CA LEU A 95 0.01 4.07 1.63
C LEU A 95 -1.10 4.81 2.39
N MET A 96 -1.11 4.84 3.71
CA MET A 96 -2.14 5.56 4.48
C MET A 96 -2.16 7.07 4.24
N PHE A 97 -1.05 7.69 3.84
CA PHE A 97 -0.97 9.14 3.60
C PHE A 97 -1.09 9.55 2.13
N GLN A 98 -1.00 8.60 1.20
CA GLN A 98 -1.14 8.86 -0.23
C GLN A 98 -2.61 8.97 -0.65
N SER A 99 -2.96 10.03 -1.38
CA SER A 99 -4.31 10.14 -2.00
C SER A 99 -4.45 9.28 -3.25
N ASN A 100 -3.36 9.16 -4.03
CA ASN A 100 -3.31 8.36 -5.25
C ASN A 100 -2.20 7.32 -5.18
N LEU A 101 -2.46 6.15 -5.75
CA LEU A 101 -1.54 5.02 -5.85
C LEU A 101 -1.01 4.93 -7.29
N PRO A 102 0.30 5.00 -7.49
CA PRO A 102 0.91 4.61 -8.74
C PRO A 102 0.86 3.09 -8.92
N ILE A 103 0.29 2.65 -10.04
CA ILE A 103 0.35 1.25 -10.50
C ILE A 103 1.13 1.23 -11.81
N CYS A 104 2.32 0.64 -11.75
CA CYS A 104 3.24 0.47 -12.87
C CYS A 104 3.03 -0.91 -13.49
N PHE A 105 2.72 -0.95 -14.77
CA PHE A 105 2.65 -2.18 -15.56
C PHE A 105 4.02 -2.48 -16.13
N MET A 106 4.51 -3.68 -15.85
CA MET A 106 5.85 -4.12 -16.20
C MET A 106 5.77 -5.37 -17.08
N ASN A 107 6.48 -5.38 -18.19
CA ASN A 107 6.52 -6.56 -19.05
C ASN A 107 7.45 -7.66 -18.49
N SER A 108 7.46 -8.82 -19.16
CA SER A 108 8.32 -9.96 -18.80
C SER A 108 9.82 -9.62 -18.74
N GLU A 109 10.26 -8.60 -19.46
CA GLU A 109 11.65 -8.11 -19.53
C GLU A 109 11.99 -7.08 -18.42
N ASN A 110 11.11 -6.89 -17.43
CA ASN A 110 11.24 -5.90 -16.35
C ASN A 110 11.19 -4.44 -16.80
N LYS A 111 10.66 -4.16 -17.99
CA LYS A 111 10.47 -2.80 -18.47
C LYS A 111 9.07 -2.31 -18.07
N VAL A 112 9.02 -1.18 -17.37
CA VAL A 112 7.76 -0.46 -17.12
C VAL A 112 7.25 0.08 -18.45
N THR A 113 6.07 -0.36 -18.87
CA THR A 113 5.43 0.03 -20.13
C THR A 113 4.45 1.16 -19.93
N THR A 114 3.78 1.20 -18.78
CA THR A 114 2.73 2.19 -18.48
C THR A 114 2.63 2.37 -16.97
N THR A 115 2.31 3.58 -16.53
CA THR A 115 1.95 3.87 -15.13
C THR A 115 0.60 4.57 -15.11
N ILE A 116 -0.31 4.09 -14.28
CA ILE A 116 -1.57 4.76 -13.98
C ILE A 116 -1.56 5.27 -12.54
N LEU A 117 -2.31 6.33 -12.28
CA LEU A 117 -2.57 6.85 -10.94
C LEU A 117 -4.04 6.61 -10.61
N VAL A 118 -4.30 5.93 -9.50
CA VAL A 118 -5.66 5.58 -9.07
C VAL A 118 -5.91 6.10 -7.66
N GLU A 119 -7.16 6.41 -7.35
CA GLU A 119 -7.52 6.83 -5.99
C GLU A 119 -7.21 5.72 -4.97
N ASN A 120 -6.75 6.09 -3.78
CA ASN A 120 -6.32 5.13 -2.78
C ASN A 120 -7.47 4.64 -1.87
N ASP A 121 -8.17 3.62 -2.31
CA ASP A 121 -9.24 2.98 -1.54
C ASP A 121 -8.74 2.19 -0.31
N PHE A 122 -7.43 1.92 -0.23
CA PHE A 122 -6.85 1.17 0.90
C PHE A 122 -6.61 2.04 2.14
N LYS A 123 -6.65 3.37 2.01
CA LYS A 123 -6.30 4.30 3.08
C LYS A 123 -7.03 4.03 4.40
N ASN A 124 -8.35 3.89 4.34
CA ASN A 124 -9.18 3.66 5.54
C ASN A 124 -8.97 2.26 6.13
N PRO A 125 -9.05 1.16 5.34
CA PRO A 125 -8.73 -0.17 5.84
C PRO A 125 -7.34 -0.30 6.47
N ILE A 126 -6.31 0.31 5.87
CA ILE A 126 -4.95 0.33 6.41
C ILE A 126 -4.92 1.08 7.74
N LYS A 127 -5.54 2.26 7.80
CA LYS A 127 -5.65 3.05 9.03
C LYS A 127 -6.28 2.24 10.16
N GLU A 128 -7.38 1.53 9.90
CA GLU A 128 -8.00 0.66 10.90
C GLU A 128 -7.07 -0.49 11.33
N TYR A 129 -6.41 -1.15 10.37
CA TYR A 129 -5.49 -2.26 10.65
C TYR A 129 -4.29 -1.84 11.53
N ILE A 130 -3.72 -0.66 11.27
CA ILE A 130 -2.63 -0.08 12.07
C ILE A 130 -3.15 0.36 13.44
N LEU A 131 -4.25 1.13 13.47
CA LEU A 131 -4.75 1.80 14.68
C LEU A 131 -5.59 0.92 15.60
N ARG A 132 -5.93 -0.33 15.22
CA ARG A 132 -6.66 -1.30 16.07
C ARG A 132 -6.00 -1.43 17.46
N LYS A 133 -6.53 -0.61 18.39
CA LYS A 133 -6.30 -0.46 19.84
C LYS A 133 -4.86 -0.21 20.32
N ARG A 134 -4.46 1.07 20.42
CA ARG A 134 -3.45 1.56 21.40
C ARG A 134 -3.67 2.99 21.93
N ILE A 135 -4.90 3.53 21.88
CA ILE A 135 -5.19 4.77 22.63
C ILE A 135 -6.24 4.43 23.68
N LYS A 136 -5.78 4.07 24.88
CA LYS A 136 -6.54 4.42 26.08
C LYS A 136 -6.48 5.94 26.13
N TYR A 137 -7.56 6.59 25.74
CA TYR A 137 -7.72 8.01 25.96
C TYR A 137 -7.64 8.23 27.47
N SER A 138 -6.58 8.88 27.95
CA SER A 138 -6.53 9.39 29.32
C SER A 138 -7.16 10.79 29.28
N PRO A 139 -8.17 11.06 30.11
CA PRO A 139 -8.99 12.28 30.05
C PRO A 139 -8.27 13.54 30.55
N SER A 140 -6.94 13.62 30.49
CA SER A 140 -6.21 14.85 30.82
C SER A 140 -6.31 15.94 29.73
N TYR A 141 -7.14 15.72 28.70
CA TYR A 141 -7.48 16.74 27.72
C TYR A 141 -8.61 17.62 28.24
N ASP A 142 -8.22 18.72 28.88
CA ASP A 142 -9.12 19.80 29.24
C ASP A 142 -9.33 20.70 28.01
N PHE A 143 -10.50 20.56 27.37
CA PHE A 143 -10.88 21.32 26.18
C PHE A 143 -10.95 22.83 26.45
N GLU A 144 -11.06 23.28 27.70
CA GLU A 144 -11.17 24.70 28.03
C GLU A 144 -9.82 25.43 28.01
N MET A 145 -8.69 24.73 28.13
CA MET A 145 -7.39 25.35 28.37
C MET A 145 -6.37 25.30 27.22
N ASN A 146 -6.67 24.67 26.08
CA ASN A 146 -5.82 24.70 24.86
C ASN A 146 -4.30 24.49 25.12
N LYS A 147 -3.92 23.60 26.05
CA LYS A 147 -2.52 23.30 26.35
C LYS A 147 -2.26 21.80 26.47
N TYR A 148 -1.40 21.29 25.60
CA TYR A 148 -0.79 19.97 25.78
C TYR A 148 0.40 20.09 26.74
N LYS A 149 0.32 19.47 27.92
CA LYS A 149 1.51 19.30 28.77
C LYS A 149 2.26 18.04 28.33
N LEU A 150 2.97 18.14 27.22
CA LEU A 150 3.82 17.07 26.66
C LEU A 150 4.79 16.47 27.70
N LYS A 151 5.26 17.27 28.67
CA LYS A 151 6.16 16.80 29.74
C LYS A 151 5.53 15.73 30.64
N ASP A 152 4.22 15.74 30.82
CA ASP A 152 3.52 14.85 31.75
C ASP A 152 3.24 13.47 31.12
N LEU A 153 3.60 13.28 29.85
CA LEU A 153 3.44 12.04 29.08
C LEU A 153 4.75 11.28 28.86
N TRP A 154 5.88 11.80 29.34
CA TRP A 154 7.17 11.11 29.34
C TRP A 154 7.39 10.46 30.71
N MET A 155 7.61 9.15 30.74
CA MET A 155 8.31 8.52 31.84
C MET A 155 9.77 8.34 31.40
N GLU A 156 10.70 8.80 32.22
CA GLU A 156 12.13 8.53 32.03
C GLU A 156 12.36 7.01 32.02
N ALA A 157 13.32 6.58 31.19
CA ALA A 157 13.57 5.19 30.82
C ALA A 157 13.92 4.27 32.00
#